data_AF-A0A101IQB7-F1
#
_entry.id   AF-A0A101IQB7-F1
#
_cell.length_a   1.000
_cell.length_b   1.000
_cell.length_c   1.000
_cell.angle_alpha   90.00
_cell.angle_beta   90.00
_cell.angle_gamma   90.00
#
_symmetry.space_group_name_H-M   'P 1'
#
loop_
_entity.id
_entity.type
_entity.pdbx_description
1 polymer ?
#
loop_
_entity_poly.entity_id
_entity_poly.type
_entity_poly.pdbx_seq_one_letter_code
_entity_poly.pdbx_strand_id
1 'polypeptide(L)'
;MTKDELKFLKNKYKTRYFTLHEINFQQDDILKWKGFYKNLCLEMNFDDFVSKKVKVEKIDGFCIDLAHFKVGMEMLSKDFEYVFDRKRNKKYFDCNHLNGWDMKTNRDIHTIHDLSNFDYLKSMPKFLFGKVIALETFNSIKEQLEFKEYLTILLNEKFLK
;
A
#
# COMPACT_ATOMS: atom_id res chain seq x y z
N MET A 1 9.81 -10.02 12.25
CA MET A 1 10.75 -8.92 12.55
C MET A 1 10.75 -8.59 14.04
N THR A 2 11.92 -8.46 14.65
CA THR A 2 12.15 -8.05 16.04
C THR A 2 12.29 -6.53 16.16
N LYS A 3 12.26 -6.00 17.38
CA LYS A 3 12.49 -4.57 17.64
C LYS A 3 13.91 -4.12 17.29
N ASP A 4 14.90 -4.99 17.52
CA ASP A 4 16.30 -4.68 17.25
C ASP A 4 16.58 -4.63 15.75
N GLU A 5 15.91 -5.47 14.96
CA GLU A 5 15.93 -5.38 13.49
C GLU A 5 15.37 -4.03 13.02
N LEU A 6 14.21 -3.59 13.54
CA LEU A 6 13.65 -2.27 13.21
C LEU A 6 14.61 -1.12 13.58
N LYS A 7 15.27 -1.23 14.75
CA LYS A 7 16.27 -0.25 15.20
C LYS A 7 17.49 -0.23 14.27
N PHE A 8 17.98 -1.40 13.86
CA PHE A 8 19.08 -1.52 12.93
C PHE A 8 18.73 -0.88 11.58
N LEU A 9 17.59 -1.25 10.99
CA LEU A 9 17.14 -0.73 9.69
C LEU A 9 16.98 0.80 9.73
N LYS A 10 16.30 1.32 10.76
CA LYS A 10 16.13 2.77 10.96
C LYS A 10 17.45 3.50 11.11
N ASN A 11 18.40 2.96 11.87
CA ASN A 11 19.66 3.64 12.14
C ASN A 11 20.63 3.57 10.96
N LYS A 12 20.75 2.39 10.33
CA LYS A 12 21.69 2.10 9.25
C LYS A 12 21.24 2.67 7.91
N TYR A 13 19.97 2.44 7.54
CA TYR A 13 19.43 2.80 6.23
C TYR A 13 18.51 4.03 6.26
N LYS A 14 18.32 4.63 7.45
CA LYS A 14 17.39 5.77 7.64
C LYS A 14 15.96 5.43 7.23
N THR A 15 15.58 4.16 7.33
CA THR A 15 14.23 3.68 7.02
C THR A 15 13.19 4.47 7.81
N ARG A 16 12.21 5.04 7.10
CA ARG A 16 11.13 5.85 7.68
C ARG A 16 9.83 5.07 7.86
N TYR A 17 9.53 4.19 6.92
CA TYR A 17 8.30 3.42 6.85
C TYR A 17 8.62 1.93 6.95
N PHE A 18 7.84 1.22 7.76
CA PHE A 18 7.79 -0.23 7.83
C PHE A 18 6.34 -0.63 7.57
N THR A 19 6.13 -1.50 6.60
CA THR A 19 4.79 -2.00 6.26
C THR A 19 4.48 -3.24 7.07
N LEU A 20 3.21 -3.45 7.36
CA LEU A 20 2.67 -4.62 8.05
C LEU A 20 1.28 -4.92 7.51
N HIS A 21 0.86 -6.17 7.66
CA HIS A 21 -0.49 -6.59 7.29
C HIS A 21 -1.41 -6.65 8.51
N GLU A 22 -2.70 -6.75 8.24
CA GLU A 22 -3.73 -6.83 9.28
C GLU A 22 -3.49 -7.97 10.30
N ILE A 23 -2.95 -9.08 9.82
CA ILE A 23 -2.63 -10.26 10.65
C ILE A 23 -1.67 -9.90 11.80
N ASN A 24 -0.80 -8.90 11.64
CA ASN A 24 0.10 -8.45 12.70
C ASN A 24 -0.66 -7.75 13.84
N PHE A 25 -1.80 -7.10 13.58
CA PHE A 25 -2.69 -6.64 14.64
C PHE A 25 -3.42 -7.81 15.30
N GLN A 26 -3.88 -8.79 14.52
CA GLN A 26 -4.62 -9.94 15.04
C GLN A 26 -3.79 -10.77 16.03
N GLN A 27 -2.52 -10.98 15.71
CA GLN A 27 -1.55 -11.76 16.49
C GLN A 27 -0.84 -10.94 17.57
N ASP A 28 -1.23 -9.66 17.77
CA ASP A 28 -0.59 -8.74 18.73
C ASP A 28 0.92 -8.52 18.50
N ASP A 29 1.40 -8.81 17.28
CA ASP A 29 2.79 -8.61 16.87
C ASP A 29 3.24 -7.16 17.07
N ILE A 30 2.32 -6.22 16.89
CA ILE A 30 2.62 -4.78 17.04
C ILE A 30 3.19 -4.47 18.43
N LEU A 31 2.83 -5.23 19.48
CA LEU A 31 3.28 -4.97 20.85
C LEU A 31 4.79 -5.10 20.99
N LYS A 32 5.42 -6.00 20.21
CA LYS A 32 6.88 -6.16 20.21
C LYS A 32 7.60 -4.98 19.56
N TRP A 33 6.90 -4.15 18.78
CA TRP A 33 7.44 -2.99 18.07
C TRP A 33 7.19 -1.65 18.80
N LYS A 34 6.88 -1.70 20.11
CA LYS A 34 6.68 -0.50 20.93
C LYS A 34 7.84 0.50 20.78
N GLY A 35 7.50 1.73 20.39
CA GLY A 35 8.45 2.81 20.08
C GLY A 35 8.62 3.08 18.58
N PHE A 36 8.11 2.20 17.71
CA PHE A 36 8.14 2.35 16.25
C PHE A 36 6.77 2.63 15.64
N TYR A 37 5.70 2.79 16.41
CA TYR A 37 4.34 2.88 15.86
C TYR A 37 4.17 4.00 14.82
N LYS A 38 4.86 5.13 14.99
CA LYS A 38 4.90 6.24 14.02
C LYS A 38 5.83 6.01 12.82
N ASN A 39 6.28 4.77 12.64
CA ASN A 39 6.97 4.29 11.46
C ASN A 39 6.21 3.11 10.83
N LEU A 40 5.12 2.64 11.44
CA LEU A 40 4.35 1.50 10.95
C LEU A 40 3.21 1.98 10.06
N CYS A 41 3.10 1.39 8.87
CA CYS A 41 2.04 1.63 7.89
C CYS A 41 1.28 0.32 7.66
N LEU A 42 -0.05 0.35 7.80
CA LEU A 42 -0.90 -0.82 7.61
C LEU A 42 -1.27 -1.00 6.14
N GLU A 43 -1.05 -2.19 5.63
CA GLU A 43 -1.60 -2.68 4.37
C GLU A 43 -2.76 -3.64 4.66
N MET A 44 -3.88 -3.44 3.97
CA MET A 44 -5.08 -4.27 4.13
C MET A 44 -5.00 -5.54 3.25
N ASN A 45 -5.61 -6.64 3.70
CA ASN A 45 -5.57 -7.96 3.05
C ASN A 45 -6.63 -8.18 1.95
N PHE A 46 -7.46 -7.18 1.62
CA PHE A 46 -8.49 -7.22 0.55
C PHE A 46 -9.41 -8.46 0.54
N ASP A 47 -9.73 -8.98 1.72
CA ASP A 47 -10.46 -10.23 1.97
C ASP A 47 -11.89 -10.01 2.53
N ASP A 48 -12.46 -8.81 2.38
CA ASP A 48 -13.76 -8.40 2.94
C ASP A 48 -13.84 -8.52 4.48
N PHE A 49 -12.70 -8.41 5.14
CA PHE A 49 -12.57 -8.48 6.58
C PHE A 49 -11.78 -7.29 7.14
N VAL A 50 -12.14 -6.88 8.36
CA VAL A 50 -11.37 -5.90 9.14
C VAL A 50 -11.37 -6.34 10.59
N SER A 51 -10.21 -6.70 11.11
CA SER A 51 -10.06 -7.07 12.51
C SER A 51 -10.41 -5.91 13.44
N LYS A 52 -11.18 -6.22 14.49
CA LYS A 52 -11.49 -5.28 15.58
C LYS A 52 -10.25 -4.81 16.34
N LYS A 53 -9.12 -5.54 16.24
CA LYS A 53 -7.83 -5.18 16.83
C LYS A 53 -7.09 -4.11 16.01
N VAL A 54 -7.47 -3.86 14.76
CA VAL A 54 -6.85 -2.81 13.96
C VAL A 54 -7.08 -1.45 14.63
N LYS A 55 -5.98 -0.72 14.84
CA LYS A 55 -5.96 0.63 15.41
C LYS A 55 -5.03 1.52 14.58
N VAL A 56 -5.42 1.84 13.34
CA VAL A 56 -4.61 2.66 12.42
C VAL A 56 -4.26 4.02 13.02
N GLU A 57 -5.14 4.58 13.86
CA GLU A 57 -4.91 5.84 14.56
C GLU A 57 -3.73 5.82 15.56
N LYS A 58 -3.29 4.61 15.96
CA LYS A 58 -2.15 4.41 16.86
C LYS A 58 -0.82 4.31 16.13
N ILE A 59 -0.83 4.03 14.83
CA ILE A 59 0.37 3.93 13.99
C ILE A 59 0.55 5.18 13.11
N ASP A 60 1.35 5.10 12.05
CA ASP A 60 1.61 6.23 11.15
C ASP A 60 0.44 6.44 10.18
N GLY A 61 -0.04 5.35 9.59
CA GLY A 61 -1.15 5.38 8.65
C GLY A 61 -1.27 4.07 7.88
N PHE A 62 -1.61 4.19 6.61
CA PHE A 62 -1.70 3.10 5.66
C PHE A 62 -0.50 3.08 4.72
N CYS A 63 -0.08 1.87 4.36
CA CYS A 63 0.53 1.60 3.07
C CYS A 63 -0.59 1.12 2.17
N ILE A 64 -1.07 1.98 1.27
CA ILE A 64 -2.14 1.56 0.36
C ILE A 64 -1.51 0.76 -0.77
N ASP A 65 -1.72 -0.55 -0.76
CA ASP A 65 -1.64 -1.33 -1.98
C ASP A 65 -2.76 -0.89 -2.93
N LEU A 66 -2.36 -0.38 -4.09
CA LEU A 66 -3.27 0.25 -5.03
C LEU A 66 -4.17 -0.76 -5.76
N ALA A 67 -3.69 -1.97 -6.05
CA ALA A 67 -4.52 -3.00 -6.66
C ALA A 67 -5.49 -3.61 -5.64
N HIS A 68 -5.06 -3.84 -4.40
CA HIS A 68 -5.94 -4.27 -3.30
C HIS A 68 -7.11 -3.29 -3.13
N PHE A 69 -6.81 -1.99 -3.08
CA PHE A 69 -7.86 -0.98 -3.00
C PHE A 69 -8.78 -1.02 -4.22
N LYS A 70 -8.25 -1.24 -5.41
CA LYS A 70 -9.04 -1.35 -6.65
C LYS A 70 -9.97 -2.57 -6.59
N VAL A 71 -9.45 -3.74 -6.19
CA VAL A 71 -10.24 -4.97 -6.02
C VAL A 71 -11.36 -4.75 -5.01
N GLY A 72 -11.03 -4.23 -3.83
CA GLY A 72 -12.01 -3.95 -2.77
C GLY A 72 -13.04 -2.91 -3.17
N MET A 73 -12.66 -1.90 -3.96
CA MET A 73 -13.58 -0.90 -4.52
C MET A 73 -14.60 -1.52 -5.48
N GLU A 74 -14.18 -2.41 -6.37
CA GLU A 74 -15.09 -3.13 -7.28
C GLU A 74 -16.03 -4.09 -6.51
N MET A 75 -15.59 -4.60 -5.37
CA MET A 75 -16.36 -5.52 -4.53
C MET A 75 -17.19 -4.83 -3.45
N LEU A 76 -16.99 -3.53 -3.21
CA LEU A 76 -17.49 -2.81 -2.03
C LEU A 76 -17.16 -3.55 -0.72
N SER A 77 -15.91 -3.99 -0.58
CA SER A 77 -15.46 -4.78 0.56
C SER A 77 -15.30 -3.93 1.83
N LYS A 78 -15.42 -4.57 3.00
CA LYS A 78 -15.29 -3.89 4.31
C LYS A 78 -13.94 -3.22 4.50
N ASP A 79 -12.86 -3.82 3.99
CA ASP A 79 -11.51 -3.28 4.08
C ASP A 79 -11.34 -2.04 3.18
N PHE A 80 -11.97 -2.03 1.99
CA PHE A 80 -12.08 -0.84 1.15
C PHE A 80 -12.83 0.27 1.88
N GLU A 81 -14.01 -0.01 2.43
CA GLU A 81 -14.81 0.98 3.19
C GLU A 81 -14.02 1.56 4.37
N TYR A 82 -13.31 0.70 5.10
CA TYR A 82 -12.48 1.10 6.23
C TYR A 82 -11.41 2.13 5.85
N VAL A 83 -10.74 1.94 4.71
CA VAL A 83 -9.77 2.91 4.17
C VAL A 83 -10.50 4.15 3.66
N PHE A 84 -11.58 3.98 2.87
CA PHE A 84 -12.30 5.07 2.22
C PHE A 84 -12.94 6.05 3.22
N ASP A 85 -13.43 5.57 4.36
CA ASP A 85 -13.99 6.40 5.42
C ASP A 85 -12.96 7.33 6.06
N ARG A 86 -11.68 6.98 5.93
CA ARG A 86 -10.55 7.76 6.46
C ARG A 86 -9.97 8.76 5.47
N LYS A 87 -10.51 8.86 4.23
CA LYS A 87 -10.02 9.75 3.16
C LYS A 87 -9.83 11.23 3.54
N ARG A 88 -10.58 11.72 4.54
CA ARG A 88 -10.44 13.11 5.02
C ARG A 88 -9.14 13.34 5.80
N ASN A 89 -8.54 12.28 6.35
CA ASN A 89 -7.33 12.36 7.14
C ASN A 89 -6.10 12.06 6.28
N LYS A 90 -5.69 13.04 5.47
CA LYS A 90 -4.59 12.91 4.49
C LYS A 90 -3.28 12.39 5.10
N LYS A 91 -3.05 12.60 6.40
CA LYS A 91 -1.84 12.11 7.09
C LYS A 91 -1.71 10.58 7.10
N TYR A 92 -2.80 9.85 6.87
CA TYR A 92 -2.78 8.39 6.85
C TYR A 92 -2.33 7.81 5.50
N PHE A 93 -2.09 8.63 4.48
CA PHE A 93 -1.78 8.18 3.12
C PHE A 93 -0.40 8.68 2.71
N ASP A 94 0.64 7.98 3.17
CA ASP A 94 2.02 8.45 3.05
C ASP A 94 2.89 7.54 2.18
N CYS A 95 2.54 6.25 2.05
CA CYS A 95 3.21 5.32 1.15
C CYS A 95 2.24 4.35 0.46
N ASN A 96 2.72 3.72 -0.61
CA ASN A 96 1.98 2.74 -1.40
C ASN A 96 2.83 1.53 -1.75
N HIS A 97 2.16 0.39 -1.92
CA HIS A 97 2.59 -0.64 -2.85
C HIS A 97 1.86 -0.46 -4.18
N LEU A 98 2.59 -0.66 -5.27
CA LEU A 98 2.09 -0.56 -6.62
C LEU A 98 2.44 -1.85 -7.37
N ASN A 99 1.39 -2.54 -7.75
CA ASN A 99 1.32 -3.77 -8.51
C ASN A 99 0.28 -3.58 -9.63
N GLY A 100 0.13 -4.59 -10.49
CA GLY A 100 -0.86 -4.58 -11.55
C GLY A 100 -2.22 -5.02 -11.03
N TRP A 101 -3.26 -4.70 -11.79
CA TRP A 101 -4.60 -5.22 -11.57
C TRP A 101 -5.12 -5.87 -12.86
N ASP A 102 -5.65 -7.08 -12.73
CA ASP A 102 -6.35 -7.77 -13.81
C ASP A 102 -7.86 -7.49 -13.72
N MET A 103 -8.36 -6.69 -14.67
CA MET A 103 -9.77 -6.35 -14.79
C MET A 103 -10.68 -7.57 -14.99
N LYS A 104 -10.20 -8.63 -15.65
CA LYS A 104 -11.04 -9.79 -15.99
C LYS A 104 -11.31 -10.66 -14.77
N THR A 105 -10.30 -10.84 -13.93
CA THR A 105 -10.39 -11.68 -12.74
C THR A 105 -10.66 -10.88 -11.47
N ASN A 106 -10.57 -9.55 -11.54
CA ASN A 106 -10.58 -8.62 -10.42
C ASN A 106 -9.59 -9.02 -9.32
N ARG A 107 -8.32 -9.17 -9.71
CA ARG A 107 -7.23 -9.55 -8.79
C ARG A 107 -6.03 -8.64 -8.93
N ASP A 108 -5.27 -8.52 -7.86
CA ASP A 108 -3.91 -8.04 -7.90
C ASP A 108 -3.03 -9.02 -8.69
N ILE A 109 -2.05 -8.48 -9.41
CA ILE A 109 -1.05 -9.27 -10.11
C ILE A 109 0.34 -8.67 -9.88
N HIS A 110 1.27 -9.53 -9.48
CA HIS A 110 2.66 -9.15 -9.23
C HIS A 110 3.59 -9.47 -10.40
N THR A 111 3.15 -10.26 -11.37
CA THR A 111 3.86 -10.46 -12.65
C THR A 111 3.10 -9.71 -13.74
N ILE A 112 3.73 -8.66 -14.26
CA ILE A 112 3.13 -7.77 -15.25
C ILE A 112 3.50 -8.26 -16.64
N HIS A 113 2.49 -8.53 -17.46
CA HIS A 113 2.66 -8.93 -18.85
C HIS A 113 2.28 -7.82 -19.83
N ASP A 114 1.49 -6.84 -19.38
CA ASP A 114 1.05 -5.70 -20.17
C ASP A 114 1.04 -4.44 -19.29
N LEU A 115 1.60 -3.34 -19.78
CA LEU A 115 1.58 -2.03 -19.10
C LEU A 115 0.16 -1.53 -18.83
N SER A 116 -0.82 -1.96 -19.63
CA SER A 116 -2.23 -1.66 -19.41
C SER A 116 -2.75 -2.19 -18.07
N ASN A 117 -2.06 -3.15 -17.44
CA ASN A 117 -2.38 -3.60 -16.08
C ASN A 117 -2.19 -2.49 -15.01
N PHE A 118 -1.54 -1.38 -15.34
CA PHE A 118 -1.44 -0.19 -14.47
C PHE A 118 -2.49 0.89 -14.79
N ASP A 119 -3.31 0.73 -15.83
CA ASP A 119 -4.23 1.79 -16.27
C ASP A 119 -5.35 2.10 -15.28
N TYR A 120 -5.64 1.17 -14.36
CA TYR A 120 -6.58 1.42 -13.28
C TYR A 120 -6.19 2.65 -12.44
N LEU A 121 -4.90 2.97 -12.34
CA LEU A 121 -4.39 4.15 -11.62
C LEU A 121 -4.96 5.47 -12.17
N LYS A 122 -5.34 5.51 -13.46
CA LYS A 122 -5.95 6.70 -14.09
C LYS A 122 -7.25 7.11 -13.38
N SER A 123 -8.07 6.16 -12.94
CA SER A 123 -9.35 6.42 -12.27
C SER A 123 -9.27 6.46 -10.73
N MET A 124 -8.17 6.02 -10.13
CA MET A 124 -8.03 5.97 -8.66
C MET A 124 -8.11 7.35 -8.00
N PRO A 125 -8.73 7.51 -6.82
CA PRO A 125 -8.76 8.77 -6.09
C PRO A 125 -7.36 9.31 -5.72
N LYS A 126 -7.12 10.62 -5.93
CA LYS A 126 -5.82 11.26 -5.64
C LYS A 126 -5.37 11.12 -4.18
N PHE A 127 -6.30 11.00 -3.22
CA PHE A 127 -5.96 10.91 -1.80
C PHE A 127 -5.23 9.62 -1.42
N LEU A 128 -5.28 8.59 -2.27
CA LEU A 128 -4.67 7.28 -2.01
C LEU A 128 -3.15 7.29 -2.22
N PHE A 129 -2.66 8.22 -3.02
CA PHE A 129 -1.26 8.26 -3.42
C PHE A 129 -0.44 8.97 -2.36
N GLY A 130 0.44 8.19 -1.72
CA GLY A 130 1.46 8.67 -0.81
C GLY A 130 2.64 9.31 -1.53
N LYS A 131 3.60 9.79 -0.74
CA LYS A 131 4.83 10.41 -1.25
C LYS A 131 5.84 9.37 -1.75
N VAL A 132 5.72 8.14 -1.26
CA VAL A 132 6.60 7.02 -1.60
C VAL A 132 5.75 5.91 -2.19
N ILE A 133 6.09 5.50 -3.41
CA ILE A 133 5.42 4.39 -4.10
C ILE A 133 6.46 3.32 -4.35
N ALA A 134 6.29 2.15 -3.73
CA ALA A 134 7.15 0.99 -3.95
C ALA A 134 6.52 0.11 -5.04
N LEU A 135 7.30 -0.20 -6.08
CA LEU A 135 6.89 -1.14 -7.11
C LEU A 135 7.03 -2.57 -6.56
N GLU A 136 5.92 -3.26 -6.38
CA GLU A 136 5.86 -4.62 -5.81
C GLU A 136 5.54 -5.61 -6.92
N THR A 137 6.56 -6.00 -7.69
CA THR A 137 6.42 -6.92 -8.82
C THR A 137 7.54 -7.96 -8.83
N PHE A 138 7.28 -9.12 -9.43
CA PHE A 138 8.24 -10.22 -9.60
C PHE A 138 9.03 -10.13 -10.91
N ASN A 139 8.69 -9.19 -11.79
CA ASN A 139 9.44 -8.93 -13.02
C ASN A 139 10.89 -8.54 -12.72
N SER A 140 11.76 -8.71 -13.71
CA SER A 140 13.18 -8.36 -13.58
C SER A 140 13.38 -6.86 -13.35
N ILE A 141 14.54 -6.47 -12.78
CA ILE A 141 14.89 -5.05 -12.60
C ILE A 141 14.82 -4.27 -13.92
N LYS A 142 15.15 -4.91 -15.05
CA LYS A 142 15.06 -4.28 -16.37
C LYS A 142 13.61 -3.89 -16.69
N GLU A 143 12.68 -4.83 -16.56
CA GLU A 143 11.25 -4.57 -16.78
C GLU A 143 10.71 -3.54 -15.77
N GLN A 144 11.13 -3.62 -14.50
CA GLN A 144 10.73 -2.64 -13.48
C GLN A 144 11.17 -1.21 -13.82
N LEU A 145 12.30 -1.01 -14.50
CA LEU A 145 12.72 0.30 -15.01
C LEU A 145 11.79 0.80 -16.12
N GLU A 146 11.37 -0.07 -17.03
CA GLU A 146 10.38 0.25 -18.08
C GLU A 146 9.01 0.61 -17.45
N PHE A 147 8.58 -0.14 -16.42
CA PHE A 147 7.35 0.16 -15.68
C PHE A 147 7.44 1.51 -15.00
N LYS A 148 8.58 1.85 -14.39
CA LYS A 148 8.81 3.14 -13.74
C LYS A 148 8.65 4.30 -14.74
N GLU A 149 9.18 4.18 -15.95
CA GLU A 149 9.03 5.20 -16.99
C GLU A 149 7.55 5.42 -17.34
N TYR A 150 6.83 4.32 -17.62
CA TYR A 150 5.39 4.36 -17.90
C TYR A 150 4.58 5.00 -16.76
N LEU A 151 4.79 4.52 -15.53
CA LEU A 151 4.10 4.99 -14.34
C LEU A 151 4.38 6.46 -14.04
N THR A 152 5.61 6.92 -14.30
CA THR A 152 5.97 8.33 -14.10
C THR A 152 5.16 9.23 -15.04
N ILE A 153 5.01 8.85 -16.31
CA ILE A 153 4.18 9.59 -17.29
C ILE A 153 2.72 9.59 -16.82
N LEU A 154 2.18 8.41 -16.53
CA LEU A 154 0.78 8.24 -16.12
C LEU A 154 0.45 9.07 -14.86
N LEU A 155 1.30 9.01 -13.83
CA LEU A 155 1.07 9.74 -12.58
C LEU A 155 1.28 11.25 -12.75
N ASN A 156 2.25 11.68 -13.57
CA ASN A 156 2.42 13.11 -13.88
C ASN A 156 1.15 13.67 -14.54
N GLU A 157 0.59 12.99 -15.54
CA GLU A 157 -0.66 13.42 -16.18
C GLU A 157 -1.83 13.51 -15.18
N LYS A 158 -1.89 12.56 -14.23
CA LYS A 158 -2.92 12.53 -13.19
C LYS A 158 -2.82 13.70 -12.21
N PHE A 159 -1.60 14.08 -11.81
CA PHE A 159 -1.39 15.12 -10.79
C PHE A 159 -1.23 16.53 -11.36
N LEU A 160 -0.90 16.69 -12.64
CA LEU A 160 -0.80 17.99 -13.31
C LEU A 160 -2.16 18.54 -13.78
N LYS A 161 -3.17 17.68 -13.98
CA LYS A 161 -4.56 18.06 -14.23
C LYS A 161 -5.33 18.25 -12.93
#